data_AF-A0A553KV27-F1
#
_entry.id   AF-A0A553KV27-F1
#
_cell.length_a   1.000
_cell.length_b   1.000
_cell.length_c   1.000
_cell.angle_alpha   90.00
_cell.angle_beta   90.00
_cell.angle_gamma   90.00
#
_symmetry.space_group_name_H-M   'P 1'
#
loop_
_entity.id
_entity.type
_entity.pdbx_description
1 polymer ?
#
loop_
_entity_poly.entity_id
_entity_poly.type
_entity_poly.pdbx_seq_one_letter_code
_entity_poly.pdbx_strand_id
1 'polypeptide(L)'
;MSDKHLSSQFDADLNAVSSKVLEMGGLVESQIVGAMHALNEFDRDAAEKVITAEETLNAMEVDIDQECGNIIARRQPAARDLRLLMSISKTITNLERAGDEAEKIAKRVRRLVDEPAARTVNIAEIKVSGEMAVTILRR
;
A
#
# COMPACT_ATOMS: atom_id res chain seq x y z
N MET A 1 -26.80 27.39 12.72
CA MET A 1 -26.99 25.93 12.66
C MET A 1 -26.32 25.30 11.43
N SER A 2 -26.15 26.02 10.31
CA SER A 2 -25.48 25.51 9.08
C SER A 2 -23.99 25.14 9.27
N ASP A 3 -23.23 25.90 10.06
CA ASP A 3 -21.79 25.66 10.26
C ASP A 3 -21.47 24.32 10.93
N LYS A 4 -22.34 23.86 11.84
CA LYS A 4 -22.13 22.59 12.55
C LYS A 4 -22.30 21.38 11.63
N HIS A 5 -23.24 21.44 10.68
CA HIS A 5 -23.44 20.39 9.67
C HIS A 5 -22.33 20.38 8.61
N LEU A 6 -21.82 21.56 8.24
CA LEU A 6 -20.70 21.68 7.30
C LEU A 6 -19.40 21.13 7.91
N SER A 7 -19.12 21.43 9.18
CA SER A 7 -17.98 20.87 9.91
C SER A 7 -18.10 19.35 10.05
N SER A 8 -19.27 18.83 10.44
CA SER A 8 -19.44 17.39 10.63
C SER A 8 -19.28 16.59 9.34
N GLN A 9 -19.71 17.13 8.20
CA GLN A 9 -19.53 16.47 6.92
C GLN A 9 -18.06 16.51 6.47
N PHE A 10 -17.36 17.62 6.71
CA PHE A 10 -15.93 17.70 6.40
C PHE A 10 -15.11 16.72 7.24
N ASP A 11 -15.40 16.59 8.54
CA ASP A 11 -14.75 15.61 9.40
C ASP A 11 -15.04 14.17 8.93
N ALA A 12 -16.26 13.90 8.45
CA ALA A 12 -16.60 12.62 7.84
C ALA A 12 -15.81 12.36 6.55
N ASP A 13 -15.66 13.37 5.68
CA ASP A 13 -14.89 13.28 4.44
C ASP A 13 -13.40 12.97 4.77
N LEU A 14 -12.81 13.63 5.79
CA LEU A 14 -11.44 13.36 6.23
C LEU A 14 -11.26 11.95 6.83
N ASN A 15 -12.22 11.50 7.63
CA ASN A 15 -12.18 10.16 8.21
C ASN A 15 -12.29 9.07 7.13
N ALA A 16 -13.15 9.27 6.13
CA ALA A 16 -13.32 8.33 5.02
C ALA A 16 -12.02 8.14 4.23
N VAL A 17 -11.36 9.24 3.85
CA VAL A 17 -10.06 9.19 3.17
C VAL A 17 -9.00 8.51 4.06
N SER A 18 -8.97 8.84 5.35
CA SER A 18 -8.03 8.22 6.29
C SER A 18 -8.24 6.70 6.40
N SER A 19 -9.49 6.23 6.41
CA SER A 19 -9.82 4.81 6.40
C SER A 19 -9.33 4.10 5.14
N LYS A 20 -9.47 4.73 3.96
CA LYS A 20 -8.95 4.17 2.70
C LYS A 20 -7.43 4.06 2.68
N VAL A 21 -6.72 5.04 3.26
CA VAL A 21 -5.25 4.97 3.41
C VAL A 21 -4.84 3.79 4.28
N LEU A 22 -5.57 3.53 5.38
CA LEU A 22 -5.31 2.37 6.24
C LEU A 22 -5.59 1.05 5.52
N GLU A 23 -6.66 0.99 4.72
CA GLU A 23 -6.97 -0.17 3.88
C GLU A 23 -5.86 -0.42 2.84
N MET A 24 -5.40 0.63 2.17
CA MET A 24 -4.28 0.56 1.22
C MET A 24 -3.01 0.06 1.91
N GLY A 25 -2.70 0.57 3.11
CA GLY A 25 -1.57 0.11 3.92
C GLY A 25 -1.66 -1.37 4.29
N GLY A 26 -2.86 -1.84 4.64
CA GLY A 26 -3.11 -3.27 4.90
C GLY A 26 -2.90 -4.16 3.68
N LEU A 27 -3.28 -3.68 2.49
CA LEU A 27 -3.02 -4.38 1.23
C LEU A 27 -1.52 -4.48 0.93
N VAL A 28 -0.78 -3.38 1.05
CA VAL A 28 0.69 -3.35 0.88
C VAL A 28 1.37 -4.31 1.86
N GLU A 29 0.96 -4.30 3.13
CA GLU A 29 1.47 -5.24 4.12
C GLU A 29 1.24 -6.69 3.68
N SER A 30 0.02 -7.00 3.22
CA SER A 30 -0.32 -8.35 2.74
C SER A 30 0.48 -8.74 1.49
N GLN A 31 0.76 -7.81 0.58
CA GLN A 31 1.59 -8.07 -0.61
C GLN A 31 3.04 -8.38 -0.21
N ILE A 32 3.62 -7.62 0.71
CA ILE A 32 4.99 -7.86 1.19
C ILE A 32 5.06 -9.23 1.89
N VAL A 33 4.13 -9.54 2.80
CA VAL A 33 4.07 -10.84 3.46
C VAL A 33 3.90 -11.97 2.44
N GLY A 34 3.03 -11.80 1.45
CA GLY A 34 2.80 -12.77 0.39
C GLY A 34 4.04 -12.99 -0.48
N ALA A 35 4.75 -11.92 -0.86
CA ALA A 35 5.95 -11.98 -1.67
C ALA A 35 7.08 -12.71 -0.92
N MET A 36 7.22 -12.46 0.38
CA MET A 36 8.19 -13.15 1.23
C MET A 36 7.84 -14.62 1.44
N HIS A 37 6.55 -14.95 1.58
CA HIS A 37 6.09 -16.34 1.63
C HIS A 37 6.39 -17.08 0.33
N ALA A 38 6.07 -16.45 -0.81
CA ALA A 38 6.34 -16.99 -2.13
C ALA A 38 7.84 -17.26 -2.32
N LEU A 39 8.70 -16.35 -1.88
CA LEU A 39 10.15 -16.52 -1.94
C LEU A 39 10.65 -17.66 -1.05
N ASN A 40 10.12 -17.79 0.17
CA ASN A 40 10.56 -18.79 1.14
C ASN A 40 10.15 -20.21 0.72
N GLU A 41 8.93 -20.37 0.23
CA GLU A 41 8.37 -21.68 -0.13
C GLU A 41 8.54 -22.02 -1.62
N PHE A 42 9.08 -21.10 -2.43
CA PHE A 42 9.03 -21.19 -3.89
C PHE A 42 7.60 -21.41 -4.40
N ASP A 43 6.63 -20.75 -3.78
CA ASP A 43 5.21 -20.87 -4.09
C ASP A 43 4.84 -19.92 -5.25
N ARG A 44 4.60 -20.51 -6.42
CA ARG A 44 4.18 -19.80 -7.63
C ARG A 44 2.80 -19.16 -7.48
N ASP A 45 1.87 -19.82 -6.80
CA ASP A 45 0.49 -19.33 -6.67
C ASP A 45 0.44 -18.13 -5.72
N ALA A 46 1.24 -18.17 -4.65
CA ALA A 46 1.44 -17.01 -3.77
C ALA A 46 2.05 -15.83 -4.52
N ALA A 47 3.06 -16.06 -5.37
CA ALA A 47 3.64 -15.01 -6.20
C ALA A 47 2.61 -14.40 -7.16
N GLU A 48 1.79 -15.23 -7.82
CA GLU A 48 0.79 -14.74 -8.78
C GLU A 48 -0.28 -13.90 -8.08
N LYS A 49 -0.73 -14.28 -6.88
CA LYS A 49 -1.67 -13.48 -6.09
C LYS A 49 -1.15 -12.07 -5.83
N VAL A 50 0.13 -11.94 -5.43
CA VAL A 50 0.76 -10.64 -5.20
C VAL A 50 0.78 -9.79 -6.47
N ILE A 51 1.14 -10.41 -7.60
CA ILE A 51 1.18 -9.74 -8.91
C ILE A 51 -0.21 -9.24 -9.31
N THR A 52 -1.25 -10.06 -9.15
CA THR A 52 -2.62 -9.65 -9.52
C THR A 52 -3.22 -8.61 -8.58
N ALA A 53 -2.77 -8.56 -7.32
CA ALA A 53 -3.24 -7.56 -6.35
C ALA A 53 -2.74 -6.14 -6.67
N GLU A 54 -1.68 -6.02 -7.47
CA GLU A 54 -1.05 -4.74 -7.80
C GLU A 54 -1.98 -3.78 -8.55
N GLU A 55 -2.84 -4.30 -9.44
CA GLU A 55 -3.83 -3.47 -10.13
C GLU A 55 -4.82 -2.82 -9.15
N THR A 56 -5.16 -3.52 -8.07
CA THR A 56 -6.04 -2.99 -7.02
C THR A 56 -5.33 -1.89 -6.24
N LEU A 57 -4.07 -2.07 -5.89
CA LEU A 57 -3.29 -1.06 -5.17
C LEU A 57 -3.17 0.25 -5.98
N ASN A 58 -2.83 0.14 -7.26
CA ASN A 58 -2.77 1.27 -8.18
C ASN A 58 -4.11 2.02 -8.29
N ALA A 59 -5.21 1.27 -8.37
CA ALA A 59 -6.55 1.87 -8.40
C ALA A 59 -6.88 2.61 -7.09
N MET A 60 -6.47 2.07 -5.94
CA MET A 60 -6.66 2.73 -4.64
C MET A 60 -5.86 4.03 -4.54
N GLU A 61 -4.62 4.08 -5.03
CA GLU A 61 -3.81 5.31 -5.05
C GLU A 61 -4.56 6.43 -5.81
N VAL A 62 -5.00 6.14 -7.04
CA VAL A 62 -5.70 7.11 -7.89
C VAL A 62 -7.02 7.57 -7.25
N ASP A 63 -7.79 6.66 -6.68
CA ASP A 63 -9.06 6.98 -6.02
C ASP A 63 -8.85 7.89 -4.79
N ILE A 64 -7.88 7.57 -3.94
CA ILE A 64 -7.59 8.36 -2.73
C ILE A 64 -7.05 9.75 -3.11
N ASP A 65 -6.16 9.86 -4.09
CA ASP A 65 -5.64 11.16 -4.54
C ASP A 65 -6.76 12.04 -5.11
N GLN A 66 -7.66 11.44 -5.91
CA GLN A 66 -8.81 12.14 -6.47
C GLN A 66 -9.78 12.63 -5.39
N GLU A 67 -10.01 11.83 -4.34
CA GLU A 67 -10.82 12.26 -3.18
C GLU A 67 -10.17 13.41 -2.41
N CYS A 68 -8.86 13.35 -2.19
CA CYS A 68 -8.12 14.46 -1.57
C CYS A 68 -8.29 15.74 -2.38
N GLY A 69 -8.12 15.68 -3.70
CA GLY A 69 -8.33 16.81 -4.62
C GLY A 69 -9.76 17.35 -4.55
N ASN A 70 -10.76 16.47 -4.51
CA ASN A 70 -12.17 16.85 -4.40
C ASN A 70 -12.48 17.57 -3.08
N ILE A 71 -11.93 17.10 -1.96
CA ILE A 71 -12.09 17.75 -0.66
C ILE A 71 -11.45 19.14 -0.68
N ILE A 72 -10.22 19.28 -1.19
CA ILE A 72 -9.53 20.56 -1.29
C ILE A 72 -10.33 21.55 -2.13
N ALA A 73 -10.78 21.14 -3.31
CA ALA A 73 -11.51 21.98 -4.25
C ALA A 73 -12.87 22.45 -3.69
N ARG A 74 -13.60 21.56 -3.00
CA ARG A 74 -14.96 21.85 -2.51
C ARG A 74 -14.98 22.59 -1.17
N ARG A 75 -13.97 22.39 -0.33
CA ARG A 75 -14.00 22.82 1.08
C ARG A 75 -13.01 23.93 1.41
N GLN A 76 -11.98 24.14 0.59
CA GLN A 76 -10.91 25.12 0.83
C GLN A 76 -10.39 25.06 2.28
N PRO A 77 -9.88 23.88 2.72
CA PRO A 77 -9.59 23.62 4.12
C PRO A 77 -8.55 24.57 4.71
N ALA A 78 -8.66 24.82 6.01
CA ALA A 78 -7.67 25.59 6.74
C ALA A 78 -6.29 24.91 6.71
N ALA A 79 -5.24 25.67 7.02
CA ALA A 79 -3.86 25.25 6.83
C ALA A 79 -3.49 23.90 7.49
N ARG A 80 -4.11 23.54 8.63
CA ARG A 80 -3.87 22.25 9.29
C ARG A 80 -4.40 21.08 8.46
N ASP A 81 -5.65 21.17 8.02
CA ASP A 81 -6.33 20.06 7.34
C ASP A 81 -5.88 19.96 5.88
N LEU A 82 -5.51 21.09 5.25
CA LEU A 82 -4.82 21.07 3.96
C LEU A 82 -3.49 20.31 4.05
N ARG A 83 -2.68 20.55 5.10
CA ARG A 83 -1.43 19.79 5.31
C ARG A 83 -1.70 18.30 5.49
N LEU A 84 -2.79 17.92 6.19
CA LEU A 84 -3.17 16.52 6.34
C LEU A 84 -3.45 15.87 4.99
N LEU A 85 -4.31 16.49 4.16
CA LEU A 85 -4.64 15.98 2.81
C LEU A 85 -3.41 15.89 1.91
N MET A 86 -2.53 16.89 1.94
CA MET A 86 -1.27 16.84 1.20
C MET A 86 -0.32 15.75 1.70
N SER A 87 -0.36 15.45 3.01
CA SER A 87 0.44 14.37 3.58
C SER A 87 -0.11 13.02 3.16
N ILE A 88 -1.44 12.86 3.14
CA ILE A 88 -2.12 11.65 2.64
C ILE A 88 -1.73 11.38 1.19
N SER A 89 -1.86 12.37 0.30
CA SER A 89 -1.49 12.24 -1.13
C SER A 89 -0.02 11.78 -1.31
N LYS A 90 0.91 12.26 -0.48
CA LYS A 90 2.30 11.75 -0.50
C LYS A 90 2.45 10.34 0.08
N THR A 91 1.69 10.03 1.13
CA THR A 91 1.74 8.72 1.79
C THR A 91 1.25 7.62 0.87
N ILE A 92 0.15 7.82 0.15
CA ILE A 92 -0.39 6.80 -0.79
C ILE A 92 0.60 6.49 -1.92
N THR A 93 1.31 7.48 -2.45
CA THR A 93 2.37 7.23 -3.43
C THR A 93 3.54 6.43 -2.83
N ASN A 94 3.87 6.65 -1.55
CA ASN A 94 4.89 5.82 -0.91
C ASN A 94 4.39 4.39 -0.64
N LEU A 95 3.09 4.21 -0.37
CA LEU A 95 2.47 2.91 -0.20
C LEU A 95 2.42 2.14 -1.52
N GLU A 96 1.99 2.77 -2.61
CA GLU A 96 2.01 2.19 -3.97
C GLU A 96 3.41 1.67 -4.29
N ARG A 97 4.44 2.53 -4.16
CA ARG A 97 5.83 2.14 -4.40
C ARG A 97 6.32 0.97 -3.55
N ALA A 98 5.81 0.81 -2.34
CA ALA A 98 6.15 -0.33 -1.50
C ALA A 98 5.50 -1.63 -1.98
N GLY A 99 4.24 -1.57 -2.44
CA GLY A 99 3.56 -2.70 -3.10
C GLY A 99 4.23 -3.07 -4.43
N ASP A 100 4.63 -2.07 -5.20
CA ASP A 100 5.35 -2.19 -6.46
C ASP A 100 6.70 -2.93 -6.30
N GLU A 101 7.42 -2.71 -5.18
CA GLU A 101 8.60 -3.51 -4.82
C GLU A 101 8.24 -4.95 -4.40
N ALA A 102 7.12 -5.17 -3.71
CA ALA A 102 6.64 -6.52 -3.41
C ALA A 102 6.26 -7.30 -4.68
N GLU A 103 5.64 -6.63 -5.65
CA GLU A 103 5.31 -7.19 -6.96
C GLU A 103 6.58 -7.58 -7.74
N LYS A 104 7.63 -6.76 -7.70
CA LYS A 104 8.94 -7.08 -8.29
C LYS A 104 9.55 -8.32 -7.65
N ILE A 105 9.47 -8.49 -6.33
CA ILE A 105 9.91 -9.71 -5.64
C ILE A 105 9.11 -10.91 -6.15
N ALA A 106 7.79 -10.83 -6.18
CA ALA A 106 6.93 -11.91 -6.66
C ALA A 106 7.22 -12.30 -8.13
N LYS A 107 7.41 -11.33 -9.02
CA LYS A 107 7.82 -11.55 -10.42
C LYS A 107 9.16 -12.27 -10.51
N ARG A 108 10.11 -11.98 -9.62
CA ARG A 108 11.40 -12.69 -9.54
C ARG A 108 11.21 -14.12 -9.06
N VAL A 109 10.47 -14.32 -7.98
CA VAL A 109 10.14 -15.67 -7.45
C VAL A 109 9.53 -16.54 -8.52
N ARG A 110 8.52 -16.05 -9.25
CA ARG A 110 7.86 -16.79 -10.33
C ARG A 110 8.83 -17.33 -11.39
N ARG A 111 9.92 -16.60 -11.68
CA ARG A 111 10.98 -17.05 -12.60
C ARG A 111 11.89 -18.08 -11.93
N LEU A 112 12.25 -17.87 -10.67
CA LEU A 112 13.11 -18.77 -9.90
C LEU A 112 12.49 -20.15 -9.66
N VAL A 113 11.16 -20.25 -9.58
CA VAL A 113 10.46 -21.55 -9.39
C VAL A 113 10.80 -22.55 -10.50
N ASP A 114 11.04 -22.07 -11.73
CA ASP A 114 11.39 -22.90 -12.88
C ASP A 114 12.89 -23.20 -13.01
N GLU A 115 13.73 -22.61 -12.14
CA GLU A 115 15.19 -22.76 -12.16
C GLU A 115 15.67 -23.64 -10.99
N PRO A 116 16.08 -24.90 -11.24
CA PRO A 116 16.47 -25.83 -10.17
C PRO A 116 17.62 -25.35 -9.29
N ALA A 117 18.53 -24.53 -9.85
CA ALA A 117 19.66 -23.95 -9.14
C ALA A 117 19.27 -22.79 -8.20
N ALA A 118 18.09 -22.20 -8.36
CA ALA A 118 17.65 -21.10 -7.51
C ALA A 118 17.41 -21.53 -6.06
N ARG A 119 17.08 -22.80 -5.82
CA ARG A 119 16.80 -23.35 -4.50
C ARG A 119 18.04 -23.48 -3.60
N THR A 120 19.25 -23.34 -4.15
CA THR A 120 20.49 -23.39 -3.38
C THR A 120 20.96 -22.01 -2.90
N VAL A 121 20.28 -20.93 -3.30
CA VAL A 121 20.63 -19.56 -2.90
C VAL A 121 20.24 -19.34 -1.43
N ASN A 122 21.18 -18.83 -0.64
CA ASN A 122 20.91 -18.45 0.74
C ASN A 122 20.09 -17.14 0.78
N ILE A 123 18.85 -17.22 1.29
CA ILE A 123 17.91 -16.09 1.40
C ILE A 123 17.74 -15.57 2.83
N ALA A 124 18.58 -15.99 3.79
CA ALA A 124 18.40 -15.66 5.21
C ALA A 124 18.35 -14.13 5.48
N GLU A 125 19.26 -13.37 4.88
CA GLU A 125 19.30 -11.91 5.04
C GLU A 125 18.10 -11.22 4.38
N ILE A 126 17.61 -11.75 3.25
CA ILE A 126 16.42 -11.24 2.55
C ILE A 126 15.19 -11.45 3.44
N LYS A 127 15.09 -12.60 4.12
CA LYS A 127 14.00 -12.89 5.06
C LYS A 127 13.96 -11.89 6.22
N VAL A 128 15.09 -11.68 6.88
CA VAL A 128 15.19 -10.70 7.98
C VAL A 128 14.83 -9.30 7.51
N SER A 129 15.32 -8.89 6.33
CA SER A 129 15.00 -7.58 5.74
C SER A 129 13.51 -7.42 5.44
N GLY A 130 12.86 -8.47 4.93
CA GLY A 130 11.41 -8.49 4.68
C GLY A 130 10.59 -8.37 5.96
N GLU A 131 10.97 -9.08 7.02
CA GLU A 131 10.32 -8.99 8.34
C GLU A 131 10.46 -7.57 8.95
N MET A 132 11.61 -6.94 8.78
CA MET A 132 11.83 -5.55 9.19
C MET A 132 10.94 -4.58 8.41
N ALA A 133 10.81 -4.75 7.08
CA ALA A 133 9.95 -3.91 6.25
C ALA A 133 8.48 -3.99 6.71
N VAL A 134 7.96 -5.19 6.97
CA VAL A 134 6.59 -5.39 7.50
C VAL A 134 6.43 -4.73 8.87
N THR A 135 7.44 -4.83 9.74
CA THR A 135 7.41 -4.22 11.07
C THR A 135 7.32 -2.70 11.01
N ILE A 136 7.90 -2.05 10.00
CA ILE A 136 7.81 -0.60 9.83
C ILE A 136 6.38 -0.17 9.48
N LEU A 137 5.65 -0.95 8.68
CA LEU A 137 4.27 -0.65 8.28
C LEU A 137 3.25 -0.80 9.41
N ARG A 138 3.53 -1.65 10.40
CA ARG A 138 2.65 -1.92 11.55
C ARG A 138 2.78 -0.91 12.71
N ARG A 139 3.59 0.14 12.55
CA ARG A 139 3.82 1.16 13.58
C ARG A 139 2.92 2.37 13.39
#